data_AF-A0A7C3A7R9-F1
#
_entry.id   AF-A0A7C3A7R9-F1
#
_cell.length_a   1.000
_cell.length_b   1.000
_cell.length_c   1.000
_cell.angle_alpha   90.00
_cell.angle_beta   90.00
_cell.angle_gamma   90.00
#
_symmetry.space_group_name_H-M   'P 1'
#
loop_
_entity.id
_entity.type
_entity.pdbx_description
1 polymer ?
#
loop_
_entity_poly.entity_id
_entity_poly.type
_entity_poly.pdbx_seq_one_letter_code
_entity_poly.pdbx_strand_id
1 'polypeptide(L)'
;MNRKIVPVLLSFLLSGLGQIYKREYSKGGSLALLEMTSILLISSRQPTLYELGILGFPIIWVLGMLDAADLLSSEYLLAGDRGKWLVIGGSFLAIALATGMFVGAMWRFRPLPSHKVAAPEKTIKPTIPSKPISVEKRSDRPEGRYIISFGAFKIEDNARRYTSRLNRMGYPVKLRSIGDKWMVIMGGFNTIDEARAKALELNRNGLDCYVAETNRPRFPVFIPQKGRW
;
A
#
# COMPACT_ATOMS: atom_id res chain seq x y z
N MET A 1 44.31 -8.52 -10.82
CA MET A 1 42.90 -8.26 -11.19
C MET A 1 42.86 -7.70 -12.61
N ASN A 2 42.00 -8.21 -13.50
CA ASN A 2 41.95 -7.75 -14.89
C ASN A 2 41.51 -6.28 -14.94
N ARG A 3 42.32 -5.39 -15.53
CA ARG A 3 42.04 -3.93 -15.61
C ARG A 3 40.69 -3.61 -16.24
N LYS A 4 40.15 -4.52 -17.06
CA LYS A 4 38.83 -4.40 -17.69
C LYS A 4 37.66 -4.62 -16.74
N ILE A 5 37.86 -5.36 -15.65
CA ILE A 5 36.79 -5.71 -14.69
C ILE A 5 36.58 -4.58 -13.67
N VAL A 6 37.65 -3.85 -13.32
CA VAL A 6 37.60 -2.75 -12.35
C VAL A 6 36.53 -1.69 -12.67
N PRO A 7 36.43 -1.12 -13.89
CA PRO A 7 35.41 -0.12 -14.19
C PRO A 7 33.98 -0.66 -14.12
N VAL A 8 33.77 -1.95 -14.42
CA VAL A 8 32.45 -2.60 -14.33
C VAL A 8 32.05 -2.76 -12.87
N LEU A 9 32.95 -3.23 -12.01
CA LEU A 9 32.70 -3.34 -10.56
C LEU A 9 32.42 -1.99 -9.92
N LEU A 10 33.16 -0.95 -10.33
CA LEU A 10 32.90 0.41 -9.87
C LEU A 10 31.52 0.92 -10.31
N SER A 11 31.10 0.62 -11.53
CA SER A 11 29.78 1.01 -12.05
C SER A 11 28.63 0.21 -11.44
N PHE A 12 28.91 -0.97 -10.89
CA PHE A 12 27.95 -1.74 -10.11
C PHE A 12 27.62 -1.04 -8.78
N LEU A 13 28.61 -0.37 -8.18
CA LEU A 13 28.45 0.37 -6.92
C LEU A 13 27.70 1.69 -7.12
N LEU A 14 28.03 2.43 -8.19
CA LEU A 14 27.38 3.68 -8.55
C LEU A 14 27.52 3.92 -10.05
N SER A 15 26.41 4.27 -10.71
CA SER A 15 26.41 4.56 -12.13
C SER A 15 27.34 5.75 -12.42
N GLY A 16 28.26 5.59 -13.39
CA GLY A 16 29.23 6.63 -13.77
C GLY A 16 30.63 6.48 -13.18
N LEU A 17 30.84 5.69 -12.11
CA LEU A 17 32.18 5.53 -11.51
C LEU A 17 33.17 4.81 -12.43
N GLY A 18 32.71 3.87 -13.26
CA GLY A 18 33.58 3.20 -14.24
C GLY A 18 34.10 4.14 -15.30
N GLN A 19 33.27 5.06 -15.76
CA GLN A 19 33.61 6.11 -16.72
C GLN A 19 34.61 7.09 -16.11
N ILE A 20 34.39 7.50 -14.86
CA ILE A 20 35.33 8.35 -14.11
C ILE A 20 36.69 7.64 -13.97
N TYR A 21 36.70 6.33 -13.67
CA TYR A 21 37.92 5.53 -13.62
C TYR A 21 38.67 5.52 -14.96
N LYS A 22 37.94 5.44 -16.08
CA LYS A 22 38.49 5.58 -17.44
C LYS A 22 38.88 7.01 -17.81
N ARG A 23 38.72 7.98 -16.90
CA ARG A 23 38.95 9.43 -17.10
C ARG A 23 37.95 10.10 -18.05
N GLU A 24 36.78 9.48 -18.27
CA GLU A 24 35.68 10.05 -19.04
C GLU A 24 34.72 10.84 -18.12
N TYR A 25 35.24 11.91 -17.51
CA TYR A 25 34.55 12.63 -16.42
C TYR A 25 33.19 13.22 -16.82
N SER A 26 33.06 13.71 -18.06
CA SER A 26 31.79 14.29 -18.53
C SER A 26 30.68 13.24 -18.55
N LYS A 27 30.94 12.06 -19.13
CA LYS A 27 29.95 10.97 -19.19
C LYS A 27 29.65 10.41 -17.80
N GLY A 28 30.69 10.14 -17.01
CA GLY A 28 30.52 9.60 -15.66
C GLY A 28 29.76 10.56 -14.74
N GLY A 29 30.02 11.86 -14.84
CA GLY A 29 29.29 12.89 -14.12
C GLY A 29 27.82 12.97 -14.52
N SER A 30 27.50 12.88 -15.82
CA SER A 30 26.11 12.87 -16.30
C SER A 30 25.33 11.65 -15.80
N LEU A 31 25.94 10.45 -15.82
CA LEU A 31 25.32 9.23 -15.32
C LEU A 31 25.05 9.29 -13.81
N ALA A 32 26.03 9.74 -13.03
CA ALA A 32 25.88 9.92 -11.59
C ALA A 32 24.78 10.95 -11.26
N LEU A 33 24.69 12.04 -12.02
CA LEU A 33 23.65 13.06 -11.85
C LEU A 33 22.25 12.51 -12.18
N LEU A 34 22.12 11.70 -13.23
CA LEU A 34 20.85 11.05 -13.59
C LEU A 34 20.40 10.04 -12.53
N GLU A 35 21.34 9.27 -11.97
CA GLU A 35 21.06 8.35 -10.86
C GLU A 35 20.59 9.11 -9.61
N MET A 36 21.30 10.16 -9.21
CA MET A 36 20.90 11.03 -8.10
C MET A 36 19.52 11.66 -8.31
N THR A 37 19.23 12.10 -9.54
CA THR A 37 17.91 12.65 -9.90
C THR A 37 16.83 11.58 -9.75
N SER A 38 17.10 10.35 -10.16
CA SER A 38 16.15 9.23 -10.01
C SER A 38 15.88 8.89 -8.54
N ILE A 39 16.90 8.92 -7.69
CA ILE A 39 16.76 8.73 -6.23
C ILE A 39 15.90 9.85 -5.61
N LEU A 40 16.11 11.10 -6.03
CA LEU A 40 15.27 12.22 -5.59
C LEU A 40 13.82 12.07 -6.05
N LEU A 41 13.58 11.57 -7.27
CA LEU A 41 12.25 11.28 -7.77
C LEU A 41 11.55 10.18 -6.96
N ILE A 42 12.26 9.12 -6.58
CA ILE A 42 11.76 8.05 -5.69
C ILE A 42 11.39 8.62 -4.31
N SER A 43 12.03 9.70 -3.88
CA SER A 43 11.73 10.37 -2.61
C SER A 43 10.56 11.36 -2.70
N SER A 44 10.01 11.58 -3.90
CA SER A 44 8.93 12.52 -4.13
C SER A 44 7.61 12.04 -3.52
N ARG A 45 6.83 12.97 -2.96
CA ARG A 45 5.45 12.71 -2.52
C ARG A 45 4.45 12.65 -3.67
N GLN A 46 4.83 13.13 -4.86
CA GLN A 46 3.96 13.07 -6.03
C GLN A 46 4.03 11.68 -6.65
N PRO A 47 2.89 10.99 -6.85
CA PRO A 47 2.87 9.60 -7.29
C PRO A 47 3.47 9.42 -8.70
N THR A 48 3.25 10.38 -9.60
CA THR A 48 3.80 10.35 -10.97
C THR A 48 5.33 10.45 -10.98
N LEU A 49 5.91 11.34 -10.18
CA LEU A 49 7.36 11.48 -10.06
C LEU A 49 7.99 10.26 -9.38
N TYR A 50 7.33 9.71 -8.36
CA TYR A 50 7.75 8.47 -7.71
C TYR A 50 7.83 7.29 -8.69
N GLU A 51 6.80 7.11 -9.53
CA GLU A 51 6.76 6.05 -10.54
C GLU A 51 7.87 6.23 -11.59
N LEU A 52 8.09 7.46 -12.05
CA LEU A 52 9.21 7.76 -12.95
C LEU A 52 10.56 7.44 -12.33
N GLY A 53 10.75 7.76 -11.05
CA GLY A 53 12.00 7.45 -10.33
C GLY A 53 12.25 5.94 -10.22
N ILE A 54 11.22 5.16 -9.88
CA ILE A 54 11.32 3.70 -9.77
C ILE A 54 11.65 3.04 -11.12
N LEU A 55 11.07 3.54 -12.20
CA LEU A 55 11.33 2.99 -13.54
C LEU A 55 12.68 3.46 -14.09
N GLY A 56 13.03 4.73 -13.87
CA GLY A 56 14.25 5.34 -14.39
C GLY A 56 15.52 4.82 -13.73
N PHE A 57 15.51 4.65 -12.40
CA PHE A 57 16.68 4.22 -11.63
C PHE A 57 17.34 2.93 -12.16
N PRO A 58 16.64 1.79 -12.30
CA PRO A 58 17.26 0.56 -12.78
C PRO A 58 17.77 0.70 -14.22
N ILE A 59 17.06 1.44 -15.09
CA ILE A 59 17.48 1.65 -16.48
C ILE A 59 18.81 2.43 -16.51
N ILE A 60 18.91 3.53 -15.76
CA ILE A 60 20.12 4.34 -15.69
C ILE A 60 21.30 3.56 -15.09
N TRP A 61 21.03 2.73 -14.08
CA TRP A 61 22.04 1.87 -13.48
C TRP A 61 22.59 0.82 -14.47
N VAL A 62 21.72 0.13 -15.21
CA VAL A 62 22.15 -0.82 -16.26
C VAL A 62 22.91 -0.12 -17.37
N LEU A 63 22.43 1.03 -17.85
CA LEU A 63 23.11 1.78 -18.89
C LEU A 63 24.52 2.19 -18.46
N GLY A 64 24.70 2.62 -17.20
CA GLY A 64 26.02 2.94 -16.67
C GLY A 64 26.96 1.74 -16.64
N MET A 65 26.46 0.55 -16.28
CA MET A 65 27.24 -0.68 -16.32
C MET A 65 27.63 -1.09 -17.76
N LEU A 66 26.68 -1.06 -18.69
CA LEU A 66 26.92 -1.43 -20.09
C LEU A 66 27.93 -0.48 -20.74
N ASP A 67 27.81 0.82 -20.48
CA ASP A 67 28.75 1.83 -20.95
C ASP A 67 30.16 1.59 -20.37
N ALA A 68 30.27 1.28 -19.07
CA ALA A 68 31.56 0.99 -18.44
C ALA A 68 32.21 -0.30 -18.95
N ALA A 69 31.42 -1.26 -19.43
CA ALA A 69 31.89 -2.47 -20.09
C ALA A 69 32.25 -2.27 -21.57
N ASP A 70 32.13 -1.05 -22.10
CA ASP A 70 32.25 -0.70 -23.53
C ASP A 70 31.25 -1.47 -24.43
N LEU A 71 30.19 -2.02 -23.85
CA LEU A 71 29.17 -2.80 -24.57
C LEU A 71 28.24 -1.91 -25.40
N LEU A 72 28.18 -0.62 -25.09
CA LEU A 72 27.44 0.39 -25.87
C LEU A 72 28.25 0.96 -27.04
N SER A 73 29.52 0.57 -27.21
CA SER A 73 30.29 0.99 -28.37
C SER A 73 29.66 0.43 -29.65
N SER A 74 29.60 1.25 -30.71
CA SER A 74 28.97 0.89 -31.98
C SER A 74 29.56 -0.39 -32.60
N GLU A 75 30.84 -0.66 -32.36
CA GLU A 75 31.52 -1.89 -32.78
C GLU A 75 30.93 -3.15 -32.11
N TYR A 76 30.53 -3.07 -30.84
CA TYR A 76 29.95 -4.20 -30.12
C TYR A 76 28.51 -4.49 -30.54
N LEU A 77 27.73 -3.46 -30.89
CA LEU A 77 26.35 -3.61 -31.34
C LEU A 77 26.24 -4.21 -32.75
N LEU A 78 27.25 -4.00 -33.60
CA LEU A 78 27.28 -4.48 -34.99
C LEU A 78 27.95 -5.86 -35.15
N ALA A 79 28.77 -6.29 -34.19
CA ALA A 79 29.39 -7.61 -34.21
C ALA A 79 28.37 -8.69 -33.81
N GLY A 80 27.73 -9.34 -34.79
CA GLY A 80 26.68 -10.36 -34.66
C GLY A 80 27.07 -11.69 -34.01
N ASP A 81 27.85 -11.66 -32.93
CA ASP A 81 28.35 -12.84 -32.23
C ASP A 81 27.34 -13.32 -31.16
N ARG A 82 26.69 -14.47 -31.42
CA ARG A 82 25.59 -15.02 -30.61
C ARG A 82 25.98 -15.30 -29.15
N GLY A 83 27.26 -15.61 -28.88
CA GLY A 83 27.73 -15.85 -27.51
C GLY A 83 27.65 -14.60 -26.62
N LYS A 84 27.84 -13.41 -27.22
CA LYS A 84 27.80 -12.14 -26.49
C LYS A 84 26.37 -11.73 -26.13
N TRP A 85 25.40 -12.04 -27.00
CA TRP A 85 23.97 -11.84 -26.73
C TRP A 85 23.45 -12.68 -25.56
N LEU A 86 24.02 -13.86 -25.30
CA LEU A 86 23.67 -14.67 -24.13
C LEU A 86 24.14 -14.03 -22.82
N VAL A 87 25.33 -13.41 -22.80
CA VAL A 87 25.84 -12.70 -21.61
C VAL A 87 25.03 -11.44 -21.35
N ILE A 88 24.72 -10.67 -22.39
CA ILE A 88 23.87 -9.48 -22.29
C ILE A 88 22.46 -9.88 -21.84
N GLY A 89 21.83 -10.84 -22.53
CA GLY A 89 20.48 -11.32 -22.22
C GLY A 89 20.36 -11.94 -20.82
N GLY A 90 21.34 -12.73 -20.39
CA GLY A 90 21.39 -13.30 -19.05
C GLY A 90 21.52 -12.23 -17.97
N SER A 91 22.31 -11.18 -18.22
CA SER A 91 22.44 -10.04 -17.31
C SER A 91 21.13 -9.25 -17.21
N PHE A 92 20.46 -9.00 -18.34
CA PHE A 92 19.14 -8.36 -18.35
C PHE A 92 18.08 -9.17 -17.58
N LEU A 93 18.07 -10.49 -17.73
CA LEU A 93 17.14 -11.36 -17.01
C LEU A 93 17.39 -11.34 -15.50
N ALA A 94 18.65 -11.42 -15.07
CA ALA A 94 19.01 -11.35 -13.65
C ALA A 94 18.62 -10.01 -13.03
N ILE A 95 18.80 -8.91 -13.77
CA ILE A 95 18.44 -7.56 -13.32
C ILE A 95 16.92 -7.42 -13.24
N ALA A 96 16.17 -7.88 -14.26
CA ALA A 96 14.71 -7.87 -14.23
C ALA A 96 14.14 -8.63 -13.02
N LEU A 97 14.72 -9.80 -12.70
CA LEU A 97 14.35 -10.58 -11.52
C LEU A 97 14.66 -9.85 -10.21
N ALA A 98 15.87 -9.27 -10.09
CA ALA A 98 16.27 -8.51 -8.92
C ALA A 98 15.40 -7.26 -8.70
N THR A 99 15.11 -6.51 -9.77
CA THR A 99 14.21 -5.35 -9.73
C THR A 99 12.79 -5.77 -9.38
N GLY A 100 12.27 -6.86 -9.95
CA GLY A 100 10.95 -7.39 -9.62
C GLY A 100 10.83 -7.78 -8.14
N MET A 101 11.85 -8.45 -7.59
CA MET A 101 11.91 -8.77 -6.16
C MET A 101 11.96 -7.53 -5.28
N PHE A 102 12.76 -6.53 -5.67
CA PHE A 102 12.90 -5.29 -4.91
C PHE A 102 11.61 -4.46 -4.93
N VAL A 103 10.97 -4.31 -6.09
CA VAL A 103 9.67 -3.64 -6.23
C VAL A 103 8.60 -4.37 -5.42
N GLY A 104 8.55 -5.70 -5.49
CA GLY A 104 7.63 -6.51 -4.68
C GLY A 104 7.85 -6.36 -3.18
N ALA A 105 9.11 -6.28 -2.73
CA ALA A 105 9.46 -6.01 -1.34
C ALA A 105 9.04 -4.59 -0.92
N MET A 106 9.31 -3.57 -1.74
CA MET A 106 8.94 -2.18 -1.48
C MET A 106 7.42 -1.97 -1.46
N TRP A 107 6.67 -2.71 -2.28
CA TRP A 107 5.20 -2.68 -2.27
C TRP A 107 4.61 -3.14 -0.92
N ARG A 108 5.27 -4.07 -0.22
CA ARG A 108 4.86 -4.47 1.14
C ARG A 108 5.02 -3.36 2.18
N PHE A 109 5.90 -2.40 1.92
CA PHE A 109 6.16 -1.28 2.83
C PHE A 109 5.50 0.02 2.41
N ARG A 110 4.64 0.03 1.37
CA ARG A 110 3.83 1.21 1.07
C ARG A 110 2.98 1.55 2.30
N PRO A 111 3.20 2.68 2.96
CA PRO A 111 2.31 3.12 4.01
C PRO A 111 0.93 3.26 3.38
N LEU A 112 -0.06 2.56 3.93
CA LEU A 112 -1.46 2.72 3.53
C LEU A 112 -1.75 4.22 3.48
N PRO A 113 -2.49 4.70 2.47
CA PRO A 113 -2.86 6.12 2.40
C PRO A 113 -3.51 6.47 3.73
N SER A 114 -2.77 7.20 4.55
CA SER A 114 -3.27 7.77 5.79
C SER A 114 -4.38 8.68 5.31
N HIS A 115 -5.64 8.24 5.48
CA HIS A 115 -6.77 9.11 5.27
C HIS A 115 -6.52 10.32 6.16
N LYS A 116 -6.07 11.42 5.54
CA LYS A 116 -6.01 12.74 6.14
C LYS A 116 -7.39 12.94 6.74
N VAL A 117 -7.48 12.77 8.06
CA VAL A 117 -8.54 13.34 8.85
C VAL A 117 -8.43 14.82 8.54
N ALA A 118 -9.37 15.35 7.76
CA ALA A 118 -9.46 16.76 7.49
C ALA A 118 -9.33 17.49 8.83
N ALA A 119 -8.35 18.39 8.92
CA ALA A 119 -8.21 19.24 10.09
C ALA A 119 -9.56 19.93 10.35
N PRO A 120 -10.02 20.00 11.61
CA PRO A 120 -11.33 20.53 11.93
C PRO A 120 -11.38 22.00 11.52
N GLU A 121 -12.22 22.28 10.54
CA GLU A 121 -12.55 23.65 10.15
C GLU A 121 -13.29 24.32 11.31
N LYS A 122 -12.84 25.54 11.60
CA LYS A 122 -13.20 26.44 12.70
C LYS A 122 -14.63 26.31 13.24
N THR A 123 -14.67 26.09 14.55
CA THR A 123 -15.57 26.65 15.57
C THR A 123 -16.66 27.60 15.05
N ILE A 124 -17.90 27.12 15.00
CA ILE A 124 -19.09 27.97 15.11
C ILE A 124 -19.70 27.71 16.49
N LYS A 125 -19.90 28.80 17.24
CA LYS A 125 -20.45 28.86 18.60
C LYS A 125 -21.81 28.16 18.72
N PRO A 126 -22.12 27.54 19.87
CA PRO A 126 -23.43 26.99 20.16
C PRO A 126 -24.41 28.09 20.58
N THR A 127 -25.58 28.15 19.94
CA THR A 127 -26.78 28.78 20.49
C THR A 127 -27.81 27.69 20.74
N ILE A 128 -28.04 27.42 22.02
CA ILE A 128 -29.05 26.52 22.59
C ILE A 128 -30.44 27.14 22.33
N PRO A 129 -31.49 26.33 22.07
CA PRO A 129 -32.54 26.27 23.09
C PRO A 129 -32.91 24.82 23.45
N SER A 130 -32.83 24.54 24.75
CA SER A 130 -33.32 23.35 25.41
C SER A 130 -34.79 23.08 25.08
N LYS A 131 -35.08 21.87 24.60
CA LYS A 131 -36.43 21.29 24.56
C LYS A 131 -36.36 19.86 25.11
N PRO A 132 -37.33 19.44 25.94
CA PRO A 132 -37.10 18.52 27.04
C PRO A 132 -36.78 17.10 26.58
N ILE A 133 -35.96 16.45 27.40
CA ILE A 133 -35.53 15.05 27.29
C ILE A 133 -36.77 14.15 27.16
N SER A 134 -37.04 13.74 25.93
CA SER A 134 -37.94 12.63 25.63
C SER A 134 -37.22 11.34 26.01
N VAL A 135 -37.77 10.63 26.98
CA VAL A 135 -37.35 9.28 27.40
C VAL A 135 -37.70 8.32 26.26
N GLU A 136 -36.83 8.19 25.28
CA GLU A 136 -37.06 7.33 24.12
C GLU A 136 -36.41 5.94 24.31
N LYS A 137 -37.28 4.97 24.62
CA LYS A 137 -37.21 3.52 24.35
C LYS A 137 -35.86 2.79 24.44
N ARG A 138 -35.71 2.04 25.53
CA ARG A 138 -34.67 1.02 25.81
C ARG A 138 -34.84 -0.28 24.98
N SER A 139 -35.33 -0.25 23.75
CA SER A 139 -35.76 -1.46 23.01
C SER A 139 -34.81 -1.98 21.92
N ASP A 140 -33.61 -1.43 21.74
CA ASP A 140 -32.69 -1.82 20.65
C ASP A 140 -31.46 -2.64 21.10
N ARG A 141 -31.60 -3.48 22.14
CA ARG A 141 -30.55 -4.46 22.43
C ARG A 141 -30.65 -5.60 21.41
N PRO A 142 -29.61 -5.89 20.61
CA PRO A 142 -29.60 -7.09 19.80
C PRO A 142 -29.71 -8.30 20.75
N GLU A 143 -30.74 -9.12 20.55
CA GLU A 143 -30.92 -10.37 21.27
C GLU A 143 -29.81 -11.32 20.82
N GLY A 144 -29.08 -11.92 21.76
CA GLY A 144 -27.96 -12.83 21.47
C GLY A 144 -26.64 -12.43 22.14
N ARG A 145 -25.77 -13.42 22.35
CA ARG A 145 -24.48 -13.26 23.06
C ARG A 145 -23.38 -12.67 22.18
N TYR A 146 -23.47 -12.87 20.87
CA TYR A 146 -22.49 -12.43 19.89
C TYR A 146 -23.10 -11.54 18.81
N ILE A 147 -22.30 -10.63 18.27
CA ILE A 147 -22.67 -9.70 17.20
C ILE A 147 -21.56 -9.66 16.15
N ILE A 148 -21.92 -9.24 14.93
CA ILE A 148 -20.96 -8.92 13.88
C ILE A 148 -20.86 -7.41 13.75
N SER A 149 -19.65 -6.88 13.84
CA SER A 149 -19.35 -5.45 13.73
C SER A 149 -18.67 -5.16 12.40
N PHE A 150 -19.21 -4.17 11.67
CA PHE A 150 -18.66 -3.69 10.39
C PHE A 150 -17.78 -2.45 10.56
N GLY A 151 -17.66 -1.93 11.79
CA GLY A 151 -16.86 -0.75 12.08
C GLY A 151 -17.45 0.13 13.18
N ALA A 152 -16.59 1.00 13.72
CA ALA A 152 -16.95 2.02 14.69
C ALA A 152 -16.52 3.40 14.19
N PHE A 153 -17.43 4.36 14.22
CA PHE A 153 -17.26 5.69 13.68
C PHE A 153 -17.42 6.73 14.79
N LYS A 154 -16.65 7.82 14.73
CA LYS A 154 -16.82 8.94 15.68
C LYS A 154 -18.03 9.83 15.33
N ILE A 155 -18.35 9.95 14.05
CA ILE A 155 -19.41 10.82 13.53
C ILE A 155 -20.64 9.96 13.20
N GLU A 156 -21.79 10.31 13.77
CA GLU A 156 -23.05 9.59 13.59
C GLU A 156 -23.45 9.51 12.11
N ASP A 157 -23.36 10.62 11.38
CA ASP A 157 -23.74 10.68 9.97
C ASP A 157 -22.95 9.72 9.09
N ASN A 158 -21.66 9.53 9.37
CA ASN A 158 -20.84 8.57 8.64
C ASN A 158 -21.32 7.13 8.89
N ALA A 159 -21.60 6.80 10.16
CA ALA A 159 -22.15 5.51 10.52
C ALA A 159 -23.56 5.28 9.93
N ARG A 160 -24.40 6.32 9.90
CA ARG A 160 -25.74 6.29 9.30
C ARG A 160 -25.65 6.05 7.79
N ARG A 161 -24.80 6.77 7.06
CA ARG A 161 -24.55 6.56 5.62
C ARG A 161 -24.06 5.15 5.33
N TYR A 162 -23.14 4.64 6.15
CA TYR A 162 -22.61 3.28 6.00
C TYR A 162 -23.68 2.21 6.27
N THR A 163 -24.47 2.38 7.34
CA THR A 163 -25.64 1.54 7.66
C THR A 163 -26.64 1.52 6.50
N SER A 164 -27.00 2.68 5.95
CA SER A 164 -27.92 2.77 4.81
C SER A 164 -27.37 2.11 3.53
N ARG A 165 -26.04 2.12 3.32
CA ARG A 165 -25.42 1.40 2.21
C ARG A 165 -25.54 -0.11 2.40
N LEU A 166 -25.23 -0.62 3.59
CA LEU A 166 -25.33 -2.05 3.92
C LEU A 166 -26.78 -2.56 3.85
N ASN A 167 -27.74 -1.81 4.38
CA ASN A 167 -29.16 -2.14 4.29
C ASN A 167 -29.64 -2.17 2.82
N ARG A 168 -29.18 -1.25 1.96
CA ARG A 168 -29.49 -1.28 0.52
C ARG A 168 -28.89 -2.49 -0.21
N MET A 169 -27.79 -3.04 0.29
CA MET A 169 -27.21 -4.29 -0.21
C MET A 169 -27.89 -5.54 0.38
N GLY A 170 -28.96 -5.37 1.17
CA GLY A 170 -29.74 -6.47 1.74
C GLY A 170 -29.23 -7.00 3.08
N TYR A 171 -28.25 -6.34 3.70
CA TYR A 171 -27.71 -6.77 4.99
C TYR A 171 -28.46 -6.12 6.16
N PRO A 172 -29.06 -6.89 7.09
CA PRO A 172 -29.85 -6.34 8.19
C PRO A 172 -28.93 -5.75 9.29
N VAL A 173 -28.48 -4.52 9.09
CA VAL A 173 -27.58 -3.83 10.03
C VAL A 173 -28.29 -2.73 10.80
N LYS A 174 -27.87 -2.57 12.07
CA LYS A 174 -28.35 -1.56 13.00
C LYS A 174 -27.20 -0.69 13.49
N LEU A 175 -27.54 0.52 13.87
CA LEU A 175 -26.64 1.48 14.48
C LEU A 175 -26.71 1.36 16.00
N ARG A 176 -25.58 1.37 16.71
CA ARG A 176 -25.54 1.35 18.17
C ARG A 176 -24.51 2.35 18.69
N SER A 177 -24.91 3.20 19.63
CA SER A 177 -23.96 4.07 20.36
C SER A 177 -23.24 3.29 21.45
N ILE A 178 -21.90 3.37 21.47
CA ILE A 178 -21.04 2.71 22.46
C ILE A 178 -19.98 3.72 22.91
N GLY A 179 -20.29 4.44 23.99
CA GLY A 179 -19.48 5.55 24.48
C GLY A 179 -19.56 6.75 23.53
N ASP A 180 -18.40 7.21 23.05
CA ASP A 180 -18.24 8.35 22.14
C ASP A 180 -18.30 7.97 20.64
N LYS A 181 -18.66 6.72 20.33
CA LYS A 181 -18.64 6.16 18.97
C LYS A 181 -19.95 5.50 18.60
N TRP A 182 -20.22 5.49 17.30
CA TRP A 182 -21.33 4.84 16.64
C TRP A 182 -20.85 3.59 15.94
N MET A 183 -21.34 2.43 16.36
CA MET A 183 -20.96 1.14 15.79
C MET A 183 -22.06 0.64 14.87
N VAL A 184 -21.66 0.09 13.74
CA VAL A 184 -22.57 -0.55 12.78
C VAL A 184 -22.50 -2.04 13.00
N ILE A 185 -23.60 -2.62 13.46
CA ILE A 185 -23.67 -4.00 13.94
C ILE A 185 -24.77 -4.78 13.22
N MET A 186 -24.54 -6.05 13.00
CA MET A 186 -25.56 -7.03 12.63
C MET A 186 -25.72 -7.95 13.84
N GLY A 187 -26.96 -8.01 14.37
CA GLY A 187 -27.28 -8.87 15.51
C GLY A 187 -27.22 -10.34 15.11
N GLY A 188 -27.26 -11.31 16.00
CA GLY A 188 -27.52 -11.34 17.43
C GLY A 188 -27.51 -12.83 17.79
N PHE A 189 -26.31 -13.39 17.68
CA PHE A 189 -26.10 -14.82 17.58
C PHE A 189 -25.99 -15.44 18.98
N ASN A 190 -26.60 -16.60 19.16
CA ASN A 190 -26.53 -17.32 20.44
C ASN A 190 -25.17 -18.02 20.61
N THR A 191 -24.59 -18.47 19.49
CA THR A 191 -23.32 -19.19 19.47
C THR A 191 -22.25 -18.41 18.70
N ILE A 192 -20.99 -18.62 19.07
CA ILE A 192 -19.86 -17.99 18.39
C ILE A 192 -19.65 -18.57 16.98
N ASP A 193 -19.94 -19.85 16.79
CA ASP A 193 -19.70 -20.55 15.53
C ASP A 193 -20.63 -20.03 14.42
N GLU A 194 -21.89 -19.76 14.75
CA GLU A 194 -22.85 -19.14 13.84
C GLU A 194 -22.40 -17.74 13.42
N ALA A 195 -22.00 -16.92 14.40
CA ALA A 195 -21.48 -15.58 14.13
C ALA A 195 -20.19 -15.62 13.28
N ARG A 196 -19.31 -16.59 13.54
CA ARG A 196 -18.06 -16.79 12.80
C ARG A 196 -18.32 -17.22 11.35
N ALA A 197 -19.21 -18.20 11.14
CA ALA A 197 -19.57 -18.66 9.81
C ALA A 197 -20.14 -17.51 8.96
N LYS A 198 -21.02 -16.70 9.55
CA LYS A 198 -21.61 -15.54 8.88
C LYS A 198 -20.57 -14.43 8.62
N ALA A 199 -19.69 -14.14 9.57
CA ALA A 199 -18.60 -13.18 9.37
C ALA A 199 -17.64 -13.61 8.24
N LEU A 200 -17.35 -14.90 8.13
CA LEU A 200 -16.52 -15.46 7.05
C LEU A 200 -17.18 -15.29 5.67
N GLU A 201 -18.48 -15.58 5.58
CA GLU A 201 -19.29 -15.37 4.37
C GLU A 201 -19.26 -13.90 3.93
N LEU A 202 -19.50 -12.97 4.85
CA LEU A 202 -19.49 -11.53 4.58
C LEU A 202 -18.12 -11.04 4.10
N ASN A 203 -17.03 -11.51 4.71
CA ASN A 203 -15.67 -11.15 4.29
C ASN A 203 -15.30 -11.70 2.92
N ARG A 204 -15.79 -12.90 2.56
CA ARG A 204 -15.65 -13.45 1.19
C ARG A 204 -16.36 -12.58 0.16
N ASN A 205 -17.47 -11.95 0.54
CA ASN A 205 -18.19 -10.98 -0.28
C ASN A 205 -17.58 -9.57 -0.25
N GLY A 206 -16.38 -9.41 0.31
CA GLY A 206 -15.63 -8.16 0.33
C GLY A 206 -16.03 -7.19 1.45
N LEU A 207 -16.85 -7.61 2.42
CA LEU A 207 -17.23 -6.78 3.56
C LEU A 207 -16.32 -7.04 4.77
N ASP A 208 -15.56 -6.03 5.15
CA ASP A 208 -14.69 -6.09 6.32
C ASP A 208 -15.54 -6.07 7.60
N CYS A 209 -15.51 -7.17 8.36
CA CYS A 209 -16.24 -7.31 9.60
C CYS A 209 -15.60 -8.33 10.56
N TYR A 210 -15.88 -8.19 11.84
CA TYR A 210 -15.40 -9.08 12.91
C TYR A 210 -16.52 -9.46 13.86
N VAL A 211 -16.33 -10.55 14.61
CA VAL A 211 -17.27 -11.01 15.65
C VAL A 211 -16.87 -10.44 17.01
N ALA A 212 -17.84 -9.93 17.77
CA ALA A 212 -17.65 -9.46 19.14
C ALA A 212 -18.76 -9.96 20.07
N GLU A 213 -18.53 -9.92 21.38
CA GLU A 213 -19.60 -10.17 22.35
C GLU A 213 -20.52 -8.97 22.46
N THR A 214 -21.83 -9.20 22.59
CA THR A 214 -22.85 -8.14 22.74
C THR A 214 -22.58 -7.22 23.93
N ASN A 215 -22.02 -7.77 24.99
CA ASN A 215 -21.66 -7.06 26.23
C ASN A 215 -20.29 -6.38 26.16
N ARG A 216 -19.42 -6.81 25.24
CA ARG A 216 -18.05 -6.29 25.04
C ARG A 216 -17.77 -6.03 23.56
N PRO A 217 -18.57 -5.18 22.89
CA PRO A 217 -18.55 -5.02 21.43
C PRO A 217 -17.24 -4.40 20.89
N ARG A 218 -16.40 -3.82 21.76
CA ARG A 218 -15.11 -3.22 21.40
C ARG A 218 -13.98 -4.24 21.27
N PHE A 219 -14.18 -5.46 21.76
CA PHE A 219 -13.16 -6.49 21.80
C PHE A 219 -13.52 -7.60 20.81
N PRO A 220 -12.80 -7.71 19.68
CA PRO A 220 -13.08 -8.76 18.72
C PRO A 220 -12.77 -10.12 19.35
N VAL A 221 -13.72 -11.05 19.25
CA VAL A 221 -13.53 -12.45 19.61
C VAL A 221 -12.95 -13.22 18.42
N PHE A 222 -13.27 -12.79 17.20
CA PHE A 222 -12.75 -13.39 15.98
C PHE A 222 -12.62 -12.34 14.87
N ILE A 223 -11.45 -12.33 14.22
CA ILE A 223 -11.17 -11.52 13.04
C ILE A 223 -10.90 -12.50 11.90
N PRO A 224 -11.80 -12.61 10.91
CA PRO A 224 -11.54 -13.43 9.73
C PRO A 224 -10.33 -12.85 8.98
N GLN A 225 -9.34 -13.69 8.69
CA GLN A 225 -8.26 -13.27 7.81
C GLN A 225 -8.83 -13.11 6.40
N LYS A 226 -8.67 -11.91 5.84
CA LYS A 226 -9.03 -11.64 4.45
C LYS A 226 -8.27 -12.63 3.58
N GLY A 227 -8.99 -13.53 2.92
CA GLY A 227 -8.40 -14.58 2.09
C GLY A 227 -7.50 -13.93 1.05
N ARG A 228 -6.19 -14.14 1.18
CA ARG A 228 -5.27 -14.06 0.04
C ARG A 228 -5.55 -15.31 -0.77
N TRP A 229 -6.29 -15.14 -1.86
CA TRP A 229 -6.28 -16.06 -2.98
C TRP A 229 -5.68 -15.29 -4.15
#